data_AF-A0A661YLB1-F1
#
_entry.id   AF-A0A661YLB1-F1
#
_cell.length_a   1.000
_cell.length_b   1.000
_cell.length_c   1.000
_cell.angle_alpha   90.00
_cell.angle_beta   90.00
_cell.angle_gamma   90.00
#
_symmetry.space_group_name_H-M   'P 1'
#
loop_
_entity.id
_entity.type
_entity.pdbx_description
1 polymer ?
#
loop_
_entity_poly.entity_id
_entity_poly.type
_entity_poly.pdbx_seq_one_letter_code
_entity_poly.pdbx_strand_id
1 'polypeptide(L)'
;AQQNGFQYINSKEGFDALTPSENKVLFVNPELTNGAAMYYAIDQPEEYITLADITGKAIQYLENENGFFMMVEGGKIDWLCHANDAGSMVYEVLDFSAAVDEAVKFYNKHPDETLIVVTADHETGGFGLGNNRMKYDSDYALLANQKISGDEFNIVLSEWRKNNHLNDKGFKKMLKVTEE
;
A
#
# COMPACT_ATOMS: atom_id res chain seq x y z
N ALA A 1 12.56 -7.84 20.80
CA ALA A 1 11.11 -7.76 21.08
C ALA A 1 10.69 -8.75 22.17
N GLN A 2 10.84 -10.06 21.97
CA GLN A 2 10.38 -11.09 22.92
C GLN A 2 10.99 -10.98 24.32
N GLN A 3 12.29 -10.68 24.44
CA GLN A 3 12.95 -10.44 25.73
C GLN A 3 12.36 -9.24 26.50
N ASN A 4 11.66 -8.33 25.81
CA ASN A 4 10.97 -7.18 26.39
C ASN A 4 9.46 -7.40 26.53
N GLY A 5 9.00 -8.66 26.47
CA GLY A 5 7.60 -9.03 26.69
C GLY A 5 6.67 -8.85 25.50
N PHE A 6 7.20 -8.68 24.28
CA PHE A 6 6.37 -8.63 23.07
C PHE A 6 6.09 -10.04 22.54
N GLN A 7 4.81 -10.33 22.31
CA GLN A 7 4.39 -11.41 21.42
C GLN A 7 4.73 -11.02 19.99
N TYR A 8 5.65 -11.76 19.38
CA TYR A 8 6.01 -11.59 17.98
C TYR A 8 5.09 -12.43 17.09
N ILE A 9 4.52 -11.82 16.06
CA ILE A 9 3.59 -12.45 15.12
C ILE A 9 4.06 -12.13 13.70
N ASN A 10 4.23 -13.18 12.88
CA ASN A 10 4.59 -13.04 11.48
C ASN A 10 3.88 -14.06 10.58
N SER A 11 2.64 -14.40 10.91
CA SER A 11 1.81 -15.26 10.07
C SER A 11 0.38 -14.74 10.00
N LYS A 12 -0.32 -15.11 8.94
CA LYS A 12 -1.72 -14.73 8.76
C LYS A 12 -2.61 -15.34 9.83
N GLU A 13 -2.40 -16.60 10.18
CA GLU A 13 -3.17 -17.27 11.24
C GLU A 13 -2.95 -16.58 12.59
N GLY A 14 -1.72 -16.13 12.87
CA GLY A 14 -1.40 -15.40 14.10
C GLY A 14 -2.03 -14.02 14.15
N PHE A 15 -2.10 -13.32 13.00
CA PHE A 15 -2.79 -12.05 12.86
C PHE A 15 -4.31 -12.20 13.04
N ASP A 16 -4.90 -13.20 12.39
CA ASP A 16 -6.34 -13.47 12.43
C ASP A 16 -6.78 -13.89 13.83
N ALA A 17 -5.98 -14.71 14.52
CA ALA A 17 -6.24 -15.17 15.89
C ALA A 17 -5.99 -14.10 16.96
N LEU A 18 -5.48 -12.92 16.59
CA LEU A 18 -5.21 -11.86 17.55
C LEU A 18 -6.52 -11.31 18.14
N THR A 19 -6.61 -11.36 19.47
CA THR A 19 -7.74 -10.88 20.27
C THR A 19 -7.25 -9.92 21.36
N PRO A 20 -8.06 -8.95 21.80
CA PRO A 20 -7.63 -7.94 22.77
C PRO A 20 -7.08 -8.57 24.06
N SER A 21 -5.92 -8.09 24.50
CA SER A 21 -5.27 -8.55 25.73
C SER A 21 -4.23 -7.53 26.22
N GLU A 22 -3.72 -7.72 27.44
CA GLU A 22 -2.63 -6.90 28.01
C GLU A 22 -1.24 -7.18 27.41
N ASN A 23 -1.12 -8.16 26.51
CA ASN A 23 0.16 -8.51 25.90
C ASN A 23 0.60 -7.43 24.90
N LYS A 24 1.90 -7.10 24.91
CA LYS A 24 2.47 -6.23 23.87
C LYS A 24 2.64 -7.05 22.59
N VAL A 25 2.21 -6.51 21.45
CA VAL A 25 2.29 -7.22 20.16
C VAL A 25 3.29 -6.52 19.24
N LEU A 26 4.15 -7.31 18.62
CA LEU A 26 4.92 -6.89 17.45
C LEU A 26 4.49 -7.78 16.28
N PHE A 27 3.69 -7.21 15.40
CA PHE A 27 3.30 -7.84 14.16
C PHE A 27 4.22 -7.37 13.02
N VAL A 28 4.66 -8.31 12.19
CA VAL A 28 5.34 -8.05 10.92
C VAL A 28 4.59 -8.83 9.85
N ASN A 29 4.21 -8.16 8.76
CA ASN A 29 3.50 -8.82 7.67
C ASN A 29 4.35 -10.02 7.14
N PRO A 30 3.78 -11.24 7.05
CA PRO A 30 4.51 -12.41 6.55
C PRO A 30 4.99 -12.25 5.11
N GLU A 31 4.29 -11.44 4.32
CA GLU A 31 4.51 -11.29 2.89
C GLU A 31 5.08 -9.90 2.59
N LEU A 32 6.41 -9.88 2.40
CA LEU A 32 7.17 -8.68 2.11
C LEU A 32 7.88 -8.81 0.77
N THR A 33 8.08 -7.68 0.12
CA THR A 33 8.97 -7.52 -1.03
C THR A 33 10.42 -7.83 -0.66
N ASN A 34 11.29 -7.98 -1.66
CA ASN A 34 12.73 -8.13 -1.46
C ASN A 34 13.38 -6.96 -0.68
N GLY A 35 12.74 -5.79 -0.66
CA GLY A 35 13.17 -4.63 0.12
C GLY A 35 12.74 -4.67 1.59
N ALA A 36 12.16 -5.78 2.06
CA ALA A 36 11.58 -5.92 3.39
C ALA A 36 10.45 -4.92 3.71
N ALA A 37 9.80 -4.40 2.67
CA ALA A 37 8.60 -3.57 2.77
C ALA A 37 7.37 -4.39 2.35
N MET A 38 6.18 -3.97 2.79
CA MET A 38 4.92 -4.49 2.26
C MET A 38 4.84 -4.30 0.74
N TYR A 39 3.93 -4.96 0.04
CA TYR A 39 3.73 -4.75 -1.41
C TYR A 39 3.14 -3.36 -1.69
N TYR A 40 3.29 -2.86 -2.91
CA TYR A 40 2.46 -1.74 -3.33
C TYR A 40 1.02 -2.22 -3.50
N ALA A 41 0.04 -1.36 -3.24
CA ALA A 41 -1.38 -1.68 -3.31
C ALA A 41 -1.79 -2.39 -4.61
N ILE A 42 -1.25 -1.96 -5.75
CA ILE A 42 -1.53 -2.58 -7.06
C ILE A 42 -0.94 -3.99 -7.23
N ASP A 43 0.12 -4.31 -6.48
CA ASP A 43 0.86 -5.58 -6.59
C ASP A 43 0.53 -6.54 -5.43
N GLN A 44 -0.41 -6.19 -4.54
CA GLN A 44 -0.80 -7.03 -3.42
C GLN A 44 -1.44 -8.34 -3.93
N PRO A 45 -1.07 -9.51 -3.38
CA PRO A 45 -1.75 -10.77 -3.70
C PRO A 45 -3.18 -10.80 -3.12
N GLU A 46 -4.01 -11.73 -3.60
CA GLU A 46 -5.45 -11.77 -3.28
C GLU A 46 -5.76 -11.94 -1.77
N GLU A 47 -4.93 -12.69 -1.04
CA GLU A 47 -5.10 -12.92 0.42
C GLU A 47 -4.11 -12.10 1.26
N TYR A 48 -3.74 -10.90 0.80
CA TYR A 48 -2.79 -10.03 1.48
C TYR A 48 -3.38 -9.38 2.73
N ILE A 49 -2.53 -9.18 3.76
CA ILE A 49 -2.87 -8.37 4.93
C ILE A 49 -2.61 -6.91 4.60
N THR A 50 -3.68 -6.15 4.37
CA THR A 50 -3.62 -4.74 3.92
C THR A 50 -3.35 -3.77 5.07
N LEU A 51 -3.06 -2.51 4.75
CA LEU A 51 -2.96 -1.44 5.76
C LEU A 51 -4.30 -1.26 6.50
N ALA A 52 -5.42 -1.41 5.79
CA ALA A 52 -6.75 -1.35 6.38
C ALA A 52 -6.98 -2.49 7.38
N ASP A 53 -6.60 -3.73 7.05
CA ASP A 53 -6.71 -4.87 7.96
C ASP A 53 -5.89 -4.62 9.24
N ILE A 54 -4.65 -4.17 9.09
CA ILE A 54 -3.76 -3.86 10.22
C ILE A 54 -4.38 -2.75 11.09
N THR A 55 -4.94 -1.71 10.47
CA THR A 55 -5.57 -0.59 11.17
C THR A 55 -6.78 -1.05 11.96
N GLY A 56 -7.71 -1.78 11.34
CA GLY A 56 -8.89 -2.31 12.01
C GLY A 56 -8.54 -3.27 13.14
N LYS A 57 -7.54 -4.14 12.94
CA LYS A 57 -7.07 -5.06 13.97
C LYS A 57 -6.38 -4.32 15.13
N ALA A 58 -5.57 -3.32 14.85
CA ALA A 58 -4.90 -2.50 15.86
C ALA A 58 -5.91 -1.72 16.71
N ILE A 59 -6.93 -1.13 16.09
CA ILE A 59 -8.03 -0.46 16.81
C ILE A 59 -8.70 -1.44 17.77
N GLN A 60 -9.13 -2.62 17.28
CA GLN A 60 -9.76 -3.64 18.13
C GLN A 60 -8.87 -4.05 19.31
N TYR A 61 -7.57 -4.17 19.08
CA TYR A 61 -6.63 -4.58 20.12
C TYR A 61 -6.34 -3.49 21.16
N LEU A 62 -6.28 -2.23 20.75
CA LEU A 62 -5.93 -1.09 21.59
C LEU A 62 -7.13 -0.49 22.33
N GLU A 63 -8.35 -0.72 21.87
CA GLU A 63 -9.58 -0.22 22.49
C GLU A 63 -9.68 -0.66 23.97
N ASN A 64 -9.69 0.31 24.88
CA ASN A 64 -9.79 0.09 26.32
C ASN A 64 -10.37 1.33 27.02
N GLU A 65 -10.71 1.21 28.31
CA GLU A 65 -11.35 2.28 29.10
C GLU A 65 -10.51 3.56 29.27
N ASN A 66 -9.19 3.50 29.11
CA ASN A 66 -8.30 4.66 29.19
C ASN A 66 -8.07 5.35 27.83
N GLY A 67 -8.68 4.83 26.76
CA GLY A 67 -8.40 5.24 25.39
C GLY A 67 -7.03 4.79 24.90
N PHE A 68 -6.65 5.24 23.70
CA PHE A 68 -5.37 4.92 23.09
C PHE A 68 -4.91 6.02 22.13
N PHE A 69 -3.62 6.01 21.82
CA PHE A 69 -3.03 6.75 20.72
C PHE A 69 -2.58 5.77 19.65
N MET A 70 -2.88 6.07 18.39
CA MET A 70 -2.47 5.27 17.24
C MET A 70 -2.00 6.18 16.12
N MET A 71 -0.95 5.74 15.42
CA MET A 71 -0.47 6.36 14.19
C MET A 71 -0.50 5.30 13.09
N VAL A 72 -1.02 5.67 11.93
CA VAL A 72 -1.12 4.83 10.73
C VAL A 72 -0.52 5.62 9.58
N GLU A 73 0.37 4.99 8.81
CA GLU A 73 1.13 5.63 7.75
C GLU A 73 0.93 4.92 6.41
N GLY A 74 0.36 5.63 5.43
CA GLY A 74 0.34 5.21 4.02
C GLY A 74 1.65 5.60 3.31
N GLY A 75 2.78 5.05 3.75
CA GLY A 75 4.12 5.58 3.42
C GLY A 75 4.57 5.39 1.96
N LYS A 76 3.87 4.57 1.17
CA LYS A 76 4.26 4.22 -0.20
C LYS A 76 3.75 5.18 -1.27
N ILE A 77 2.83 6.08 -0.92
CA ILE A 77 2.42 7.20 -1.79
C ILE A 77 3.67 8.01 -2.19
N ASP A 78 4.55 8.31 -1.23
CA ASP A 78 5.82 8.99 -1.45
C ASP A 78 6.72 8.27 -2.46
N TRP A 79 6.91 6.95 -2.28
CA TRP A 79 7.80 6.15 -3.13
C TRP A 79 7.35 6.15 -4.59
N LEU A 80 6.04 5.99 -4.83
CA LEU A 80 5.49 5.97 -6.18
C LEU A 80 5.49 7.36 -6.83
N CYS A 81 5.30 8.41 -6.03
CA CYS A 81 5.51 9.78 -6.48
C CYS A 81 6.97 10.05 -6.88
N HIS A 82 7.95 9.56 -6.10
CA HIS A 82 9.37 9.62 -6.46
C HIS A 82 9.67 8.88 -7.78
N ALA A 83 8.98 7.77 -8.03
CA ALA A 83 9.08 7.01 -9.28
C ALA A 83 8.31 7.63 -10.46
N ASN A 84 7.50 8.67 -10.23
CA ASN A 84 6.53 9.21 -11.19
C ASN A 84 5.54 8.15 -11.73
N ASP A 85 5.17 7.18 -10.90
CA ASP A 85 4.22 6.12 -11.24
C ASP A 85 2.80 6.49 -10.79
N ALA A 86 2.14 7.31 -11.61
CA ALA A 86 0.84 7.89 -11.28
C ALA A 86 -0.27 6.84 -11.14
N GLY A 87 -0.24 5.74 -11.92
CA GLY A 87 -1.27 4.71 -11.85
C GLY A 87 -1.19 3.96 -10.53
N SER A 88 -0.01 3.45 -10.18
CA SER A 88 0.21 2.78 -8.89
C SER A 88 -0.04 3.72 -7.70
N MET A 89 0.37 4.99 -7.78
CA MET A 89 0.16 5.97 -6.71
C MET A 89 -1.32 6.13 -6.37
N VAL A 90 -2.21 6.13 -7.36
CA VAL A 90 -3.66 6.18 -7.12
C VAL A 90 -4.12 4.99 -6.29
N TYR A 91 -3.62 3.78 -6.56
CA TYR A 91 -3.94 2.61 -5.74
C TYR A 91 -3.45 2.73 -4.29
N GLU A 92 -2.27 3.32 -4.05
CA GLU A 92 -1.79 3.60 -2.67
C GLU A 92 -2.65 4.63 -1.94
N VAL A 93 -3.12 5.67 -2.62
CA VAL A 93 -4.05 6.65 -2.02
C VAL A 93 -5.36 5.96 -1.64
N LEU A 94 -5.85 5.02 -2.47
CA LEU A 94 -7.05 4.23 -2.17
C LEU A 94 -6.82 3.25 -1.01
N ASP A 95 -5.67 2.59 -0.91
CA ASP A 95 -5.31 1.70 0.20
C ASP A 95 -5.24 2.48 1.53
N PHE A 96 -4.60 3.66 1.53
CA PHE A 96 -4.59 4.54 2.71
C PHE A 96 -6.00 5.04 3.05
N SER A 97 -6.82 5.38 2.05
CA SER A 97 -8.23 5.76 2.27
C SER A 97 -9.02 4.63 2.95
N ALA A 98 -8.79 3.37 2.58
CA ALA A 98 -9.44 2.23 3.23
C ALA A 98 -9.01 2.08 4.70
N ALA A 99 -7.76 2.37 5.03
CA ALA A 99 -7.30 2.42 6.42
C ALA A 99 -7.96 3.57 7.22
N VAL A 100 -8.12 4.74 6.59
CA VAL A 100 -8.88 5.86 7.19
C VAL A 100 -10.34 5.47 7.42
N ASP A 101 -10.96 4.72 6.50
CA ASP A 101 -12.34 4.24 6.68
C ASP A 101 -12.49 3.35 7.91
N GLU A 102 -11.50 2.51 8.25
CA GLU A 102 -11.51 1.73 9.50
C GLU A 102 -11.46 2.64 10.74
N ALA A 103 -10.65 3.69 10.73
CA ALA A 103 -10.63 4.68 11.81
C ALA A 103 -11.96 5.44 11.92
N VAL A 104 -12.57 5.82 10.79
CA VAL A 104 -13.88 6.49 10.75
C VAL A 104 -15.00 5.58 11.26
N LYS A 105 -14.96 4.28 10.96
CA LYS A 105 -15.90 3.30 11.55
C LYS A 105 -15.82 3.27 13.07
N PHE A 106 -14.62 3.37 13.65
CA PHE A 106 -14.43 3.50 15.09
C PHE A 106 -14.97 4.83 15.63
N TYR A 107 -14.59 5.95 15.00
CA TYR A 107 -15.11 7.29 15.37
C TYR A 107 -16.64 7.33 15.40
N ASN A 108 -17.32 6.73 14.41
CA ASN A 108 -18.79 6.71 14.37
C ASN A 108 -19.44 5.96 15.55
N LYS A 109 -18.71 5.08 16.24
CA LYS A 109 -19.16 4.42 17.47
C LYS A 109 -18.83 5.24 18.73
N HIS A 110 -17.79 6.08 18.68
CA HIS A 110 -17.27 6.86 19.80
C HIS A 110 -17.05 8.35 19.43
N PRO A 111 -18.07 9.07 18.90
CA PRO A 111 -17.86 10.37 18.25
C PRO A 111 -17.46 11.49 19.21
N ASP A 112 -17.85 11.39 20.49
CA ASP A 112 -17.57 12.39 21.52
C ASP A 112 -16.19 12.20 22.20
N GLU A 113 -15.52 11.07 21.93
CA GLU A 113 -14.28 10.65 22.61
C GLU A 113 -13.11 10.43 21.65
N THR A 114 -13.36 10.52 20.33
CA THR A 114 -12.37 10.22 19.30
C THR A 114 -12.00 11.46 18.51
N LEU A 115 -10.70 11.72 18.34
CA LEU A 115 -10.17 12.71 17.41
C LEU A 115 -9.33 12.00 16.33
N ILE A 116 -9.68 12.21 15.07
CA ILE A 116 -8.90 11.75 13.92
C ILE A 116 -8.25 12.97 13.27
N VAL A 117 -6.94 12.89 13.05
CA VAL A 117 -6.18 13.87 12.25
C VAL A 117 -5.54 13.13 11.09
N VAL A 118 -5.92 13.51 9.87
CA VAL A 118 -5.32 13.00 8.64
C VAL A 118 -4.55 14.14 7.98
N THR A 119 -3.27 13.91 7.71
CA THR A 119 -2.38 14.87 7.06
C THR A 119 -1.29 14.13 6.29
N ALA A 120 -0.61 14.87 5.41
CA ALA A 120 0.68 14.47 4.87
C ALA A 120 1.81 15.16 5.65
N ASP A 121 3.00 14.58 5.59
CA ASP A 121 4.25 15.19 6.03
C ASP A 121 4.81 16.15 4.96
N HIS A 122 4.68 15.80 3.67
CA HIS A 122 4.96 16.66 2.51
C HIS A 122 4.26 16.17 1.22
N GLU A 123 4.44 16.92 0.12
CA GLU A 123 4.15 16.45 -1.24
C GLU A 123 5.44 15.89 -1.88
N THR A 124 5.31 15.01 -2.86
CA THR A 124 6.43 14.40 -3.56
C THR A 124 6.20 14.35 -5.07
N GLY A 125 7.24 14.64 -5.84
CA GLY A 125 7.23 14.52 -7.31
C GLY A 125 6.74 15.77 -8.05
N GLY A 126 6.14 16.75 -7.36
CA GLY A 126 5.55 17.91 -8.02
C GLY A 126 4.41 17.49 -8.95
N PHE A 127 3.58 16.56 -8.47
CA PHE A 127 2.56 15.90 -9.27
C PHE A 127 1.54 16.90 -9.81
N GLY A 128 1.24 16.79 -11.11
CA GLY A 128 0.36 17.70 -11.82
C GLY A 128 -0.66 16.97 -12.67
N LEU A 129 -1.93 17.38 -12.55
CA LEU A 129 -3.01 16.92 -13.42
C LEU A 129 -3.02 17.74 -14.71
N GLY A 130 -2.19 17.32 -15.67
CA GLY A 130 -2.10 17.92 -17.00
C GLY A 130 -0.67 18.23 -17.40
N ASN A 131 -0.47 18.50 -18.69
CA ASN A 131 0.82 18.95 -19.20
C ASN A 131 0.62 19.86 -20.42
N ASN A 132 1.67 20.61 -20.77
CA ASN A 132 1.63 21.57 -21.87
C ASN A 132 1.19 20.95 -23.22
N ARG A 133 1.48 19.67 -23.44
CA ARG A 133 1.12 18.97 -24.69
C ARG A 133 -0.39 18.70 -24.76
N MET A 134 -1.01 18.30 -23.66
CA MET A 134 -2.43 17.97 -23.60
C MET A 134 -3.33 19.19 -23.32
N LYS A 135 -2.75 20.33 -22.91
CA LYS A 135 -3.49 21.56 -22.56
C LYS A 135 -4.56 21.28 -21.49
N TYR A 136 -5.84 21.44 -21.82
CA TYR A 136 -6.98 21.17 -20.94
C TYR A 136 -7.55 19.76 -21.12
N ASP A 137 -7.03 18.99 -22.08
CA ASP A 137 -7.41 17.60 -22.26
C ASP A 137 -6.61 16.73 -21.29
N SER A 138 -7.26 15.72 -20.71
CA SER A 138 -6.61 14.68 -19.91
C SER A 138 -7.46 13.42 -19.95
N ASP A 139 -6.82 12.27 -20.13
CA ASP A 139 -7.50 10.97 -20.15
C ASP A 139 -7.02 10.14 -18.96
N TYR A 140 -7.55 10.46 -17.78
CA TYR A 140 -7.19 9.78 -16.54
C TYR A 140 -7.66 8.32 -16.51
N ALA A 141 -8.62 7.95 -17.37
CA ALA A 141 -9.06 6.56 -17.49
C ALA A 141 -7.94 5.63 -17.95
N LEU A 142 -6.88 6.17 -18.58
CA LEU A 142 -5.69 5.40 -18.93
C LEU A 142 -4.97 4.84 -17.70
N LEU A 143 -4.99 5.54 -16.57
CA LEU A 143 -4.34 5.08 -15.33
C LEU A 143 -4.97 3.78 -14.81
N ALA A 144 -6.28 3.60 -14.99
CA ALA A 144 -7.00 2.38 -14.59
C ALA A 144 -6.63 1.14 -15.42
N ASN A 145 -5.89 1.30 -16.53
CA ASN A 145 -5.40 0.18 -17.32
C ASN A 145 -4.09 -0.40 -16.78
N GLN A 146 -3.39 0.30 -15.88
CA GLN A 146 -2.19 -0.24 -15.25
C GLN A 146 -2.53 -1.47 -14.39
N LYS A 147 -1.73 -2.53 -14.50
CA LYS A 147 -1.98 -3.83 -13.84
C LYS A 147 -0.97 -4.20 -12.77
N ILE A 148 0.23 -3.65 -12.89
CA ILE A 148 1.35 -3.85 -11.97
C ILE A 148 2.12 -2.54 -11.83
N SER A 149 2.89 -2.39 -10.77
CA SER A 149 3.75 -1.22 -10.60
C SER A 149 4.89 -1.16 -11.60
N GLY A 150 5.50 0.02 -11.72
CA GLY A 150 6.74 0.19 -12.49
C GLY A 150 7.87 -0.71 -11.99
N ASP A 151 7.93 -1.01 -10.69
CA ASP A 151 8.94 -1.89 -10.10
C ASP A 151 8.72 -3.36 -10.52
N GLU A 152 7.50 -3.86 -10.43
CA GLU A 152 7.16 -5.20 -10.93
C GLU A 152 7.34 -5.30 -12.45
N PHE A 153 6.95 -4.27 -13.21
CA PHE A 153 7.20 -4.22 -14.65
C PHE A 153 8.70 -4.29 -14.98
N ASN A 154 9.56 -3.66 -14.17
CA ASN A 154 11.01 -3.76 -14.35
C ASN A 154 11.53 -5.18 -14.13
N ILE A 155 10.94 -5.95 -13.22
CA ILE A 155 11.27 -7.36 -12.99
C ILE A 155 10.88 -8.17 -14.23
N VAL A 156 9.61 -8.07 -14.65
CA VAL A 156 9.11 -8.77 -15.85
C VAL A 156 9.96 -8.45 -17.08
N LEU A 157 10.28 -7.17 -17.30
CA LEU A 157 11.12 -6.74 -18.43
C LEU A 157 12.55 -7.29 -18.33
N SER A 158 13.13 -7.32 -17.13
CA SER A 158 14.48 -7.85 -16.90
C SER A 158 14.55 -9.36 -17.15
N GLU A 159 13.53 -10.12 -16.75
CA GLU A 159 13.42 -11.55 -17.05
C GLU A 159 13.24 -11.80 -18.53
N TRP A 160 12.35 -11.04 -19.18
CA TRP A 160 12.14 -11.13 -20.62
C TRP A 160 13.46 -10.89 -21.39
N ARG A 161 14.28 -9.93 -20.96
CA ARG A 161 15.59 -9.60 -21.56
C ARG A 161 16.65 -10.70 -21.40
N LYS A 162 16.57 -11.56 -20.39
CA LYS A 162 17.49 -12.70 -20.25
C LYS A 162 17.31 -13.71 -21.39
N ASN A 163 16.08 -13.81 -21.92
CA ASN A 163 15.68 -14.79 -22.92
C ASN A 163 15.48 -14.21 -24.33
N ASN A 164 15.58 -12.89 -24.50
CA ASN A 164 15.33 -12.20 -25.77
C ASN A 164 16.35 -11.08 -26.02
N HIS A 165 16.54 -10.73 -27.29
CA HIS A 165 17.40 -9.60 -27.68
C HIS A 165 16.55 -8.40 -28.10
N LEU A 166 17.01 -7.19 -27.75
CA LEU A 166 16.39 -5.93 -28.18
C LEU A 166 16.71 -5.64 -29.65
N ASN A 167 15.98 -6.32 -30.54
CA ASN A 167 15.90 -6.07 -31.98
C ASN A 167 14.42 -5.94 -32.38
N ASP A 168 14.10 -5.64 -33.64
CA ASP A 168 12.71 -5.44 -34.10
C ASP A 168 11.75 -6.59 -33.74
N LYS A 169 12.23 -7.83 -33.80
CA LYS A 169 11.46 -9.02 -33.44
C LYS A 169 11.27 -9.13 -31.93
N GLY A 170 12.29 -8.75 -31.15
CA GLY A 170 12.22 -8.62 -29.71
C GLY A 170 11.24 -7.52 -29.28
N PHE A 171 11.29 -6.35 -29.91
CA PHE A 171 10.39 -5.24 -29.60
C PHE A 171 8.91 -5.63 -29.78
N LYS A 172 8.56 -6.29 -30.89
CA LYS A 172 7.19 -6.79 -31.11
C LYS A 172 6.75 -7.84 -30.09
N LYS A 173 7.68 -8.65 -29.58
CA LYS A 173 7.39 -9.61 -28.51
C LYS A 173 7.23 -8.91 -27.16
N MET A 174 7.99 -7.84 -26.90
CA MET A 174 7.88 -7.03 -25.69
C MET A 174 6.52 -6.32 -25.62
N LEU A 175 5.98 -5.82 -26.73
CA LEU A 175 4.64 -5.22 -26.74
C LEU A 175 3.53 -6.14 -26.21
N LYS A 176 3.67 -7.46 -26.37
CA LYS A 176 2.71 -8.41 -25.81
C LYS A 176 2.73 -8.44 -24.28
N VAL A 177 3.90 -8.21 -23.69
CA VAL A 177 4.08 -8.12 -22.23
C VAL A 177 3.36 -6.89 -21.66
N THR A 178 3.10 -5.86 -22.48
CA THR A 178 2.32 -4.68 -22.07
C THR A 178 0.82 -4.82 -22.33
N GLU A 179 0.38 -5.91 -22.98
CA GLU A 179 -1.03 -6.21 -23.30
C GLU A 179 -1.64 -7.29 -22.40
N GLU A 180 -0.80 -8.13 -21.79
CA GLU A 180 -1.15 -9.18 -20.81
C GLU A 180 -1.24 -8.63 -19.38
#